data_AF-F1TEH1-F1
#
_entry.id   AF-F1TEH1-F1
#
_cell.length_a   1.000
_cell.length_b   1.000
_cell.length_c   1.000
_cell.angle_alpha   90.00
_cell.angle_beta   90.00
_cell.angle_gamma   90.00
#
_symmetry.space_group_name_H-M   'P 1'
#
loop_
_entity.id
_entity.type
_entity.pdbx_description
1 polymer ?
#
loop_
_entity_poly.entity_id
_entity_poly.type
_entity_poly.pdbx_seq_one_letter_code
_entity_poly.pdbx_strand_id
1 'polypeptide(L)'
;MFDLTYFKNRGDVEPQCILVENDVYGIVDRLREIDSGYFVVFNPDTQRFELHHSEQIDGSYCLTFPYEELDERAVTKTLETSSARAKIIRAEMIAHNEKIERDRNNKIQDETSWKTREMYHYALRHGVDGEIDSAAYSTKWA
;
A
#
# COMPACT_ATOMS: atom_id res chain seq x y z
N MET A 1 -3.24 8.57 47.19
CA MET A 1 -3.12 8.10 45.80
C MET A 1 -3.85 6.77 45.76
N PHE A 2 -5.04 6.73 45.16
CA PHE A 2 -5.84 5.51 45.10
C PHE A 2 -5.30 4.64 43.96
N ASP A 3 -4.91 3.42 44.29
CA ASP A 3 -4.40 2.43 43.34
C ASP A 3 -5.62 1.74 42.69
N LEU A 4 -6.02 2.22 41.51
CA LEU A 4 -7.08 1.60 40.72
C LEU A 4 -6.51 0.33 40.09
N THR A 5 -6.86 -0.83 40.64
CA THR A 5 -6.48 -2.13 40.10
C THR A 5 -7.44 -2.50 38.97
N TYR A 6 -7.02 -2.30 37.72
CA TYR A 6 -7.81 -2.67 36.56
C TYR A 6 -7.77 -4.20 36.35
N PHE A 7 -8.93 -4.84 36.37
CA PHE A 7 -9.07 -6.28 36.18
C PHE A 7 -9.00 -6.65 34.69
N LYS A 8 -8.31 -7.76 34.42
CA LYS A 8 -8.23 -8.52 33.16
C LYS A 8 -7.41 -7.86 32.04
N ASN A 9 -6.11 -8.02 32.17
CA ASN A 9 -5.24 -8.19 31.02
C ASN A 9 -4.98 -9.69 30.82
N ARG A 10 -5.08 -10.17 29.58
CA ARG A 10 -4.85 -11.58 29.18
C ARG A 10 -3.39 -12.03 29.33
N GLY A 11 -2.48 -11.09 29.63
CA GLY A 11 -1.03 -11.29 29.66
C GLY A 11 -0.32 -10.82 28.39
N ASP A 12 -1.09 -10.46 27.35
CA ASP A 12 -0.61 -10.13 26.01
C ASP A 12 -0.51 -8.60 25.74
N VAL A 13 -0.98 -7.78 26.69
CA VAL A 13 -0.92 -6.30 26.63
C VAL A 13 -0.26 -5.73 27.87
N GLU A 14 -0.18 -4.40 27.99
CA GLU A 14 0.37 -3.74 29.16
C GLU A 14 -0.58 -3.89 30.37
N PRO A 15 -0.08 -4.09 31.62
CA PRO A 15 -0.91 -4.45 32.78
C PRO A 15 -2.07 -3.51 33.08
N GLN A 16 -1.93 -2.24 32.73
CA GLN A 16 -2.90 -1.18 32.97
C GLN A 16 -3.98 -1.08 31.88
N CYS A 17 -3.80 -1.74 30.73
CA CYS A 17 -4.79 -1.74 29.65
C CYS A 17 -6.00 -2.60 30.02
N ILE A 18 -7.19 -2.11 29.66
CA ILE A 18 -8.48 -2.70 30.01
C ILE A 18 -9.08 -3.34 28.76
N LEU A 19 -9.39 -4.63 28.80
CA LEU A 19 -10.07 -5.30 27.69
C LEU A 19 -11.50 -4.75 27.49
N VAL A 20 -11.82 -4.38 26.26
CA VAL A 20 -13.16 -3.93 25.87
C VAL A 20 -13.87 -5.11 25.19
N GLU A 21 -14.73 -5.80 25.93
CA GLU A 21 -15.45 -6.98 25.43
C GLU A 21 -16.63 -6.61 24.52
N ASN A 22 -17.28 -5.48 24.78
CA ASN A 22 -18.42 -4.98 24.02
C ASN A 22 -18.52 -3.44 24.06
N ASP A 23 -19.27 -2.89 23.12
CA ASP A 23 -19.59 -1.46 23.04
C ASP A 23 -21.03 -1.26 22.53
N VAL A 24 -21.55 -0.04 22.68
CA VAL A 24 -22.95 0.31 22.36
C VAL A 24 -23.27 0.15 20.87
N TYR A 25 -22.28 0.34 19.99
CA TYR A 25 -22.45 0.30 18.54
C TYR A 25 -21.98 -1.02 17.92
N GLY A 26 -21.58 -2.00 18.74
CA GLY A 26 -21.06 -3.30 18.29
C GLY A 26 -19.78 -3.19 17.45
N ILE A 27 -19.00 -2.13 17.61
CA ILE A 27 -17.73 -1.93 16.90
C ILE A 27 -16.73 -3.04 17.20
N VAL A 28 -16.62 -3.51 18.46
CA VAL A 28 -15.70 -4.59 18.81
C VAL A 28 -16.05 -5.87 18.05
N ASP A 29 -17.34 -6.20 17.94
CA ASP A 29 -17.80 -7.38 17.19
C ASP A 29 -17.52 -7.22 15.69
N ARG A 30 -17.81 -6.04 15.12
CA ARG A 30 -17.50 -5.73 13.71
C ARG A 30 -16.00 -5.80 13.40
N LEU A 31 -15.14 -5.42 14.34
CA LEU A 31 -13.70 -5.58 14.17
C LEU A 31 -13.30 -7.07 14.16
N ARG A 32 -13.93 -7.90 15.00
CA ARG A 32 -13.74 -9.37 14.97
C ARG A 32 -14.27 -10.02 13.70
N GLU A 33 -15.29 -9.45 13.05
CA GLU A 33 -15.77 -9.91 11.74
C GLU A 33 -14.73 -9.69 10.62
N ILE A 34 -13.88 -8.66 10.74
CA ILE A 34 -12.77 -8.43 9.80
C ILE A 34 -11.68 -9.48 10.01
N ASP A 35 -11.28 -9.68 11.26
CA ASP A 35 -10.35 -10.75 11.65
C ASP A 35 -10.66 -11.22 13.08
N SER A 36 -10.88 -12.53 13.23
CA SER A 36 -11.22 -13.14 14.51
C SER A 36 -10.15 -12.97 15.59
N GLY A 37 -8.90 -12.69 15.19
CA GLY A 37 -7.80 -12.43 16.11
C GLY A 37 -7.82 -11.02 16.72
N TYR A 38 -8.67 -10.11 16.23
CA TYR A 38 -8.72 -8.74 16.73
C TYR A 38 -9.41 -8.63 18.09
N PHE A 39 -8.80 -7.84 18.98
CA PHE A 39 -9.41 -7.42 20.23
C PHE A 39 -9.04 -5.97 20.55
N VAL A 40 -9.94 -5.28 21.26
CA VAL A 40 -9.79 -3.87 21.60
C VAL A 40 -9.47 -3.73 23.08
N VAL A 41 -8.54 -2.83 23.40
CA VAL A 41 -8.25 -2.43 24.78
C VAL A 41 -8.37 -0.92 24.92
N PHE A 42 -8.68 -0.47 26.12
CA PHE A 42 -8.62 0.93 26.50
C PHE A 42 -7.36 1.17 27.35
N ASN A 43 -6.53 2.10 26.91
CA ASN A 43 -5.34 2.52 27.63
C ASN A 43 -5.67 3.76 28.49
N PRO A 44 -5.69 3.64 29.83
CA PRO A 44 -6.05 4.73 30.72
C PRO A 44 -5.00 5.84 30.78
N ASP A 45 -3.73 5.56 30.45
CA ASP A 45 -2.66 6.56 30.49
C ASP A 45 -2.77 7.52 29.31
N THR A 46 -3.10 6.99 28.13
CA THR A 46 -3.25 7.77 26.89
C THR A 46 -4.70 8.22 26.66
N GLN A 47 -5.66 7.65 27.38
CA GLN A 47 -7.11 7.83 27.17
C GLN A 47 -7.52 7.48 25.73
N ARG A 48 -6.94 6.41 25.17
CA ARG A 48 -7.21 5.96 23.81
C ARG A 48 -7.59 4.49 23.76
N PHE A 49 -8.36 4.16 22.73
CA PHE A 49 -8.60 2.77 22.35
C PHE A 49 -7.48 2.28 21.44
N GLU A 50 -7.04 1.06 21.69
CA GLU A 50 -5.99 0.39 20.94
C GLU A 50 -6.56 -0.92 20.36
N LEU A 51 -6.19 -1.20 19.12
CA LEU A 51 -6.48 -2.46 18.45
C LEU A 51 -5.28 -3.37 18.57
N HIS A 52 -5.55 -4.62 18.96
CA HIS A 52 -4.56 -5.66 19.12
C HIS A 52 -4.96 -6.92 18.35
N HIS A 53 -4.00 -7.76 18.02
CA HIS A 53 -4.18 -9.04 17.36
C HIS A 53 -3.52 -10.17 18.14
N SER A 54 -4.26 -11.25 18.42
CA SER A 54 -3.80 -12.34 19.29
C SER A 54 -2.67 -13.19 18.69
N GLU A 55 -2.54 -13.24 17.38
CA GLU A 55 -1.53 -14.05 16.69
C GLU A 55 -0.26 -13.27 16.31
N GLN A 56 -0.15 -11.99 16.70
CA GLN A 56 1.01 -11.19 16.37
C GLN A 56 2.23 -11.61 17.22
N ILE A 57 3.35 -11.88 16.55
CA ILE A 57 4.60 -12.29 17.19
C ILE A 57 5.29 -11.06 17.79
N ASP A 58 5.77 -11.18 19.02
CA ASP A 58 6.50 -10.12 19.76
C ASP A 58 5.64 -8.91 20.16
N GLY A 59 4.39 -9.18 20.52
CA GLY A 59 3.44 -8.18 21.04
C GLY A 59 2.18 -8.11 20.19
N SER A 60 1.06 -7.81 20.84
CA SER A 60 -0.25 -7.85 20.21
C SER A 60 -0.68 -6.52 19.56
N TYR A 61 0.05 -5.42 19.80
CA TYR A 61 -0.35 -4.08 19.35
C TYR A 61 -0.39 -3.93 17.82
N CYS A 62 -1.51 -3.46 17.28
CA CYS A 62 -1.66 -3.16 15.86
C CYS A 62 -1.70 -1.66 15.58
N LEU A 63 -2.62 -0.93 16.24
CA LEU A 63 -2.76 0.51 16.07
C LEU A 63 -3.53 1.17 17.22
N THR A 64 -3.27 2.45 17.43
CA THR A 64 -4.05 3.32 18.32
C THR A 64 -5.09 4.08 17.51
N PHE A 65 -6.34 4.10 17.96
CA PHE A 65 -7.39 4.89 17.34
C PHE A 65 -7.23 6.37 17.72
N PRO A 66 -7.22 7.30 16.74
CA PRO A 66 -7.05 8.74 17.00
C PRO A 66 -8.36 9.41 17.47
N TYR A 67 -9.29 8.63 18.02
CA TYR A 67 -10.61 9.07 18.42
C TYR A 67 -10.80 8.84 19.92
N GLU A 68 -11.67 9.62 20.55
CA GLU A 68 -11.95 9.49 21.99
C GLU A 68 -12.94 8.37 22.27
N GLU A 69 -13.73 7.98 21.28
CA GLU A 69 -14.78 6.98 21.37
C GLU A 69 -14.62 5.92 20.28
N LEU A 70 -15.13 4.72 20.56
CA LEU A 70 -15.16 3.62 19.62
C LEU A 70 -16.41 3.73 18.73
N ASP A 71 -16.23 4.21 17.50
CA ASP A 71 -17.29 4.38 16.50
C ASP A 71 -16.93 3.76 15.14
N GLU A 72 -17.75 3.99 14.12
CA GLU A 72 -17.53 3.46 12.76
C GLU A 72 -16.17 3.87 12.15
N ARG A 73 -15.60 5.01 12.56
CA ARG A 73 -14.30 5.45 12.06
C ARG A 73 -13.18 4.50 12.50
N ALA A 74 -13.35 3.78 13.62
CA ALA A 74 -12.44 2.73 14.04
C ALA A 74 -12.42 1.57 13.03
N VAL A 75 -13.60 1.10 12.60
CA VAL A 75 -13.74 0.04 11.58
C VAL A 75 -13.11 0.48 10.27
N THR A 76 -13.42 1.70 9.82
CA THR A 76 -12.85 2.29 8.61
C THR A 76 -11.34 2.33 8.70
N LYS A 77 -10.79 2.80 9.82
CA LYS A 77 -9.34 2.90 10.03
C LYS A 77 -8.67 1.52 9.98
N THR A 78 -9.26 0.52 10.62
CA THR A 78 -8.76 -0.87 10.60
C THR A 78 -8.72 -1.43 9.20
N LEU A 79 -9.76 -1.22 8.39
CA LEU A 79 -9.79 -1.63 6.98
C LEU A 79 -8.72 -0.90 6.16
N GLU A 80 -8.50 0.39 6.44
CA GLU A 80 -7.48 1.18 5.77
C GLU A 80 -6.07 0.65 6.01
N THR A 81 -5.78 0.21 7.24
CA THR A 81 -4.47 -0.29 7.66
C THR A 81 -4.33 -1.80 7.53
N SER A 82 -5.40 -2.51 7.18
CA SER A 82 -5.41 -3.97 7.05
C SER A 82 -4.35 -4.45 6.05
N SER A 83 -3.67 -5.54 6.41
CA SER A 83 -2.65 -6.17 5.56
C SER A 83 -3.22 -6.59 4.20
N ALA A 84 -4.52 -6.92 4.12
CA ALA A 84 -5.22 -7.21 2.88
C ALA A 84 -5.24 -6.01 1.93
N ARG A 85 -5.56 -4.82 2.44
CA ARG A 85 -5.53 -3.58 1.65
C ARG A 85 -4.10 -3.22 1.24
N ALA A 86 -3.14 -3.42 2.12
CA ALA A 86 -1.74 -3.21 1.79
C ALA A 86 -1.25 -4.16 0.66
N LYS A 87 -1.76 -5.39 0.58
CA LYS A 87 -1.47 -6.31 -0.53
C LYS A 87 -2.06 -5.80 -1.85
N ILE A 88 -3.30 -5.31 -1.85
CA ILE A 88 -3.96 -4.76 -3.03
C ILE A 88 -3.18 -3.56 -3.58
N ILE A 89 -2.85 -2.59 -2.72
CA ILE A 89 -2.09 -1.39 -3.11
C ILE A 89 -0.74 -1.78 -3.70
N ARG A 90 -0.02 -2.74 -3.09
CA ARG A 90 1.24 -3.24 -3.65
C ARG A 90 1.06 -3.88 -5.03
N ALA A 91 0.01 -4.66 -5.23
CA ALA A 91 -0.28 -5.29 -6.52
C ALA A 91 -0.59 -4.24 -7.60
N GLU A 92 -1.37 -3.21 -7.27
CA GLU A 92 -1.66 -2.09 -8.17
C GLU A 92 -0.40 -1.31 -8.56
N MET A 93 0.50 -1.05 -7.60
CA MET A 93 1.78 -0.40 -7.86
C MET A 93 2.66 -1.22 -8.81
N ILE A 94 2.75 -2.53 -8.60
CA ILE A 94 3.52 -3.43 -9.47
C ILE A 94 2.94 -3.41 -10.89
N ALA A 95 1.62 -3.56 -11.03
CA ALA A 95 0.96 -3.54 -12.34
C ALA A 95 1.17 -2.22 -13.08
N HIS A 96 1.14 -1.09 -12.37
CA HIS A 96 1.40 0.23 -12.95
C HIS A 96 2.87 0.37 -13.41
N ASN A 97 3.83 -0.09 -12.62
CA ASN A 97 5.24 -0.07 -13.00
C ASN A 97 5.51 -0.95 -14.23
N GLU A 98 4.93 -2.14 -14.29
CA GLU A 98 5.02 -3.00 -15.47
C GLU A 98 4.46 -2.34 -16.73
N LYS A 99 3.35 -1.60 -16.60
CA LYS A 99 2.76 -0.85 -17.71
C LYS A 99 3.71 0.24 -18.20
N ILE A 100 4.30 1.01 -17.29
CA ILE A 100 5.28 2.06 -17.64
C ILE A 100 6.46 1.47 -18.41
N GLU A 101 7.01 0.34 -17.95
CA GLU A 101 8.15 -0.30 -18.62
C GLU A 101 7.77 -0.86 -20.00
N ARG A 102 6.57 -1.46 -20.14
CA ARG A 102 6.06 -1.87 -21.46
C ARG A 102 5.92 -0.69 -22.41
N ASP A 103 5.29 0.39 -21.96
CA ASP A 103 5.09 1.60 -22.78
C ASP A 103 6.41 2.25 -23.18
N ARG A 104 7.41 2.25 -22.28
CA ARG A 104 8.77 2.71 -22.58
C ARG A 104 9.42 1.83 -23.65
N ASN A 105 9.37 0.51 -23.49
CA ASN A 105 9.97 -0.43 -24.45
C ASN A 105 9.32 -0.32 -25.84
N ASN A 106 8.00 -0.18 -25.90
CA ASN A 106 7.29 0.00 -27.16
C ASN A 106 7.74 1.27 -27.88
N LYS A 107 7.86 2.40 -27.15
CA LYS A 107 8.39 3.66 -27.73
C LYS A 107 9.81 3.50 -28.27
N ILE A 108 10.68 2.83 -27.53
CA ILE A 108 12.06 2.57 -27.97
C ILE A 108 12.06 1.70 -29.23
N GLN A 109 11.23 0.66 -29.29
CA GLN A 109 11.10 -0.21 -30.46
C GLN A 109 10.57 0.57 -31.66
N ASP A 110 9.50 1.34 -31.51
CA ASP A 110 8.93 2.15 -32.59
C ASP A 110 9.96 3.14 -33.16
N GLU A 111 10.68 3.85 -32.28
CA GLU A 111 11.75 4.76 -32.69
C GLU A 111 12.88 4.03 -33.42
N THR A 112 13.29 2.86 -32.91
CA THR A 112 14.36 2.06 -33.50
C THR A 112 13.94 1.56 -34.88
N SER A 113 12.74 0.98 -35.00
CA SER A 113 12.17 0.50 -36.25
C SER A 113 12.06 1.61 -37.29
N TRP A 114 11.60 2.80 -36.89
CA TRP A 114 11.54 3.95 -37.77
C TRP A 114 12.93 4.34 -38.29
N LYS A 115 13.91 4.54 -37.38
CA LYS A 115 15.28 4.90 -37.75
C LYS A 115 15.93 3.85 -38.65
N THR A 116 15.81 2.57 -38.30
CA THR A 116 16.37 1.46 -39.09
C THR A 116 15.76 1.40 -40.49
N ARG A 117 14.46 1.65 -40.62
CA ARG A 117 13.79 1.67 -41.93
C ARG A 117 14.28 2.83 -42.80
N GLU A 118 14.40 4.03 -42.23
CA GLU A 118 14.95 5.19 -42.95
C GLU A 118 16.40 4.95 -43.38
N MET A 119 17.24 4.41 -42.49
CA MET A 119 18.62 4.01 -42.81
C MET A 119 18.67 3.00 -43.96
N TYR A 120 17.80 1.99 -43.93
CA TYR A 120 17.71 0.99 -45.00
C TYR A 120 17.31 1.61 -46.34
N HIS A 121 16.28 2.47 -46.36
CA HIS A 121 15.84 3.18 -47.56
C HIS A 121 16.91 4.09 -48.12
N TYR A 122 17.63 4.82 -47.25
CA TYR A 122 18.73 5.68 -47.66
C TYR A 122 19.87 4.87 -48.30
N ALA A 123 20.31 3.79 -47.66
CA ALA A 123 21.37 2.92 -48.17
C ALA A 123 21.01 2.31 -49.52
N LEU A 124 19.76 1.85 -49.70
CA LEU A 124 19.28 1.34 -50.99
C LEU A 124 19.28 2.42 -52.09
N ARG A 125 18.91 3.66 -51.74
CA ARG A 125 18.74 4.75 -52.71
C ARG A 125 20.07 5.34 -53.18
N HIS A 126 21.06 5.38 -52.31
CA HIS A 126 22.34 6.06 -52.59
C HIS A 126 23.48 5.13 -53.03
N GLY A 127 23.37 3.80 -52.85
CA GLY A 127 24.44 2.88 -53.23
C GLY A 127 25.77 3.19 -52.51
N VAL A 128 26.78 2.34 -52.70
CA VAL A 128 28.06 2.43 -51.95
C VAL A 128 28.91 3.66 -52.35
N ASP A 129 28.54 4.37 -53.42
CA ASP A 129 29.39 5.36 -54.09
C ASP A 129 28.98 6.84 -53.85
N GLY A 130 27.99 7.11 -52.99
CA GLY A 130 27.52 8.47 -52.69
C GLY A 130 28.10 9.07 -51.39
N GLU A 131 28.57 10.32 -51.43
CA GLU A 131 28.89 11.11 -50.22
C GLU A 131 27.69 11.11 -49.26
N ILE A 132 27.90 10.65 -48.02
CA ILE A 132 26.86 10.55 -47.01
C ILE A 132 26.44 11.96 -46.58
N ASP A 133 25.22 12.35 -46.91
CA ASP A 133 24.62 13.62 -46.46
C ASP A 133 24.32 13.53 -44.95
N SER A 134 25.05 14.32 -44.16
CA SER A 134 24.92 14.40 -42.70
C SER A 134 23.55 14.89 -42.22
N ALA A 135 22.73 15.50 -43.08
CA ALA A 135 21.39 15.98 -42.74
C ALA A 135 20.30 14.88 -42.84
N ALA A 136 20.58 13.73 -43.48
CA ALA A 136 19.57 12.75 -43.91
C ALA A 136 18.81 12.01 -42.80
N TYR A 137 19.19 12.17 -41.53
CA TYR A 137 18.58 11.48 -40.38
C TYR A 137 18.13 12.42 -39.26
N SER A 138 18.00 13.72 -39.57
CA SER A 138 17.73 14.77 -38.58
C SER A 138 16.30 15.30 -38.58
N THR A 139 15.45 14.87 -39.52
CA THR A 139 14.08 15.39 -39.67
C THR A 139 13.17 14.81 -38.59
N LYS A 140 12.99 15.57 -37.51
CA LYS A 140 11.89 15.36 -36.55
C LYS A 140 10.64 16.04 -37.09
N TRP A 141 9.60 15.28 -37.38
CA TRP A 141 8.26 15.85 -37.58
C TRP A 141 7.59 15.96 -36.21
N ALA A 142 7.27 17.18 -35.83
CA ALA A 142 6.61 17.55 -34.58
C ALA A 142 5.12 17.16 -34.58
#